data_AF-A0A098B8G7-F1
#
_entry.id   AF-A0A098B8G7-F1
#
_cell.length_a   1.000
_cell.length_b   1.000
_cell.length_c   1.000
_cell.angle_alpha   90.00
_cell.angle_beta   90.00
_cell.angle_gamma   90.00
#
_symmetry.space_group_name_H-M   'P 1'
#
loop_
_entity.id
_entity.type
_entity.pdbx_description
1 polymer ?
#
loop_
_entity_poly.entity_id
_entity_poly.type
_entity_poly.pdbx_seq_one_letter_code
_entity_poly.pdbx_strand_id
1 'polypeptide(L)'
;MISTEFLSNVADYVDGQVAKIVLNESYEITDFSIKETEQGLVNMQYIVPSGVVPTVVLIELKDVSDNVISSNEVYVPITADTIITQTIRVKEG
;
A
#
# COMPACT_ATOMS: atom_id res chain seq x y z
N MET A 1 -23.14 9.56 6.83
CA MET A 1 -22.87 9.33 5.39
C MET A 1 -22.32 10.62 4.83
N ILE A 2 -21.00 10.69 4.83
CA ILE A 2 -20.23 11.79 4.29
C ILE A 2 -20.25 11.77 2.76
N SER A 3 -20.07 12.94 2.13
CA SER A 3 -20.09 13.05 0.67
C SER A 3 -18.94 12.26 0.02
N THR A 4 -19.19 11.66 -1.14
CA THR A 4 -18.17 10.97 -1.95
C THR A 4 -16.97 11.87 -2.27
N GLU A 5 -17.20 13.16 -2.52
CA GLU A 5 -16.16 14.16 -2.74
C GLU A 5 -15.21 14.29 -1.55
N PHE A 6 -15.76 14.29 -0.33
CA PHE A 6 -14.94 14.31 0.88
C PHE A 6 -14.18 13.00 1.09
N LEU A 7 -14.76 11.83 0.74
CA LEU A 7 -14.03 10.56 0.79
C LEU A 7 -12.85 10.52 -0.20
N SER A 8 -13.01 11.12 -1.37
CA SER A 8 -11.94 11.30 -2.37
C SER A 8 -10.85 12.22 -1.82
N ASN A 9 -11.21 13.36 -1.23
CA ASN A 9 -10.21 14.24 -0.58
C ASN A 9 -9.42 13.55 0.55
N VAL A 10 -10.05 12.64 1.31
CA VAL A 10 -9.35 11.85 2.33
C VAL A 10 -8.47 10.77 1.69
N ALA A 11 -8.90 10.17 0.58
CA ALA A 11 -8.10 9.22 -0.19
C ALA A 11 -6.83 9.88 -0.74
N ASP A 12 -6.94 11.09 -1.30
CA ASP A 12 -5.81 11.91 -1.76
C ASP A 12 -4.87 12.31 -0.63
N TYR A 13 -5.43 12.64 0.54
CA TYR A 13 -4.61 12.91 1.72
C TYR A 13 -3.81 11.68 2.13
N VAL A 14 -4.44 10.49 2.18
CA VAL A 14 -3.79 9.23 2.52
C VAL A 14 -2.72 8.85 1.49
N ASP A 15 -2.96 9.08 0.20
CA ASP A 15 -1.97 8.94 -0.87
C ASP A 15 -0.70 9.74 -0.56
N GLY A 16 -0.85 11.02 -0.24
CA GLY A 16 0.27 11.90 0.13
C GLY A 16 0.99 11.55 1.44
N GLN A 17 0.48 10.62 2.24
CA GLN A 17 1.14 10.19 3.48
C GLN A 17 2.01 8.94 3.30
N VAL A 18 1.77 8.10 2.27
CA VAL A 18 2.54 6.87 2.08
C VAL A 18 3.90 7.21 1.45
N ALA A 19 4.98 6.95 2.18
CA ALA A 19 6.34 7.22 1.71
C ALA A 19 7.05 5.96 1.23
N LYS A 20 6.76 4.81 1.85
CA LYS A 20 7.37 3.52 1.51
C LYS A 20 6.51 2.34 1.93
N ILE A 21 6.75 1.21 1.27
CA ILE A 21 6.19 -0.09 1.60
C ILE A 21 7.28 -0.94 2.22
N VAL A 22 7.01 -1.61 3.33
CA VAL A 22 7.96 -2.49 4.00
C VAL A 22 7.43 -3.92 3.96
N LEU A 23 8.20 -4.82 3.36
CA LEU A 23 7.90 -6.25 3.33
C LEU A 23 8.67 -6.96 4.44
N ASN A 24 7.98 -7.81 5.20
CA ASN A 24 8.56 -8.62 6.28
C ASN A 24 9.48 -7.81 7.20
N GLU A 25 9.09 -6.57 7.51
CA GLU A 25 9.84 -5.63 8.38
C GLU A 25 11.26 -5.28 7.90
N SER A 26 11.67 -5.71 6.70
CA SER A 26 13.09 -5.71 6.30
C SER A 26 13.37 -5.15 4.92
N TYR A 27 12.46 -5.34 3.95
CA TYR A 27 12.67 -4.86 2.59
C TYR A 27 11.79 -3.66 2.29
N GLU A 28 12.42 -2.53 1.94
CA GLU A 28 11.72 -1.28 1.66
C GLU A 28 11.57 -1.04 0.16
N ILE A 29 10.38 -0.63 -0.25
CA ILE A 29 10.04 -0.23 -1.61
C ILE A 29 9.58 1.22 -1.56
N THR A 30 10.35 2.10 -2.19
CA THR A 30 10.02 3.53 -2.38
C THR A 30 9.51 3.82 -3.79
N ASP A 31 9.66 2.85 -4.72
CA ASP A 31 9.15 2.97 -6.09
C ASP A 31 7.83 2.21 -6.21
N PHE A 32 6.74 2.97 -6.17
CA PHE A 32 5.38 2.47 -6.28
C PHE A 32 4.52 3.49 -7.01
N SER A 33 3.48 2.99 -7.67
CA SER A 33 2.50 3.82 -8.34
C SER A 33 1.20 3.78 -7.56
N ILE A 34 0.67 4.96 -7.24
CA ILE A 34 -0.66 5.07 -6.64
C ILE A 34 -1.63 5.57 -7.72
N LYS A 35 -2.78 4.93 -7.76
CA LYS A 35 -3.89 5.30 -8.62
C LYS A 35 -5.14 5.41 -7.77
N GLU A 36 -5.58 6.65 -7.56
CA GLU A 36 -6.90 6.90 -7.01
C GLU A 36 -7.96 6.36 -7.99
N THR A 37 -9.00 5.76 -7.43
CA THR A 37 -10.17 5.34 -8.17
C THR A 37 -11.40 5.96 -7.55
N GLU A 38 -12.40 6.21 -8.41
CA GLU A 38 -13.69 6.74 -7.98
C GLU A 38 -14.23 5.97 -6.76
N GLN A 39 -14.86 6.69 -5.82
CA GLN A 39 -15.53 6.14 -4.62
C GLN A 39 -14.61 5.87 -3.40
N GLY A 40 -13.48 6.56 -3.26
CA GLY A 40 -12.63 6.47 -2.05
C GLY A 40 -11.82 5.18 -1.97
N LEU A 41 -11.46 4.64 -3.13
CA LEU A 41 -10.60 3.47 -3.28
C LEU A 41 -9.24 3.92 -3.81
N VAL A 42 -8.19 3.64 -3.06
CA VAL A 42 -6.80 3.93 -3.46
C VAL A 42 -6.15 2.61 -3.86
N ASN A 43 -5.74 2.49 -5.12
CA ASN A 43 -4.98 1.35 -5.60
C ASN A 43 -3.50 1.70 -5.61
N MET A 44 -2.71 0.91 -4.91
CA MET A 44 -1.27 1.02 -4.91
C MET A 44 -0.67 -0.20 -5.59
N GLN A 45 0.25 0.04 -6.51
CA GLN A 45 0.94 -0.99 -7.29
C GLN A 45 2.45 -0.85 -7.14
N TYR A 46 3.10 -1.97 -6.90
CA TYR A 46 4.55 -2.03 -6.76
C TYR A 46 5.08 -3.39 -7.21
N ILE A 47 6.37 -3.42 -7.53
CA ILE A 47 7.07 -4.64 -7.97
C ILE A 47 7.84 -5.19 -6.78
N VAL A 48 7.68 -6.48 -6.52
CA VAL A 48 8.55 -7.26 -5.65
C VAL A 48 9.50 -8.07 -6.54
N PRO A 49 10.79 -7.71 -6.61
CA PRO A 49 11.75 -8.45 -7.41
C PRO A 49 11.89 -9.89 -6.93
N SER A 50 12.23 -10.80 -7.83
CA SER A 50 12.61 -12.15 -7.45
C SER A 50 13.88 -12.13 -6.60
N GLY A 51 13.89 -12.94 -5.54
CA GLY A 51 15.09 -13.17 -4.72
C GLY A 51 15.35 -12.17 -3.60
N VAL A 52 14.59 -11.07 -3.46
CA VAL A 52 14.71 -10.18 -2.29
C VAL A 52 14.09 -10.78 -1.03
N VAL A 53 12.92 -11.42 -1.17
CA VAL A 53 12.26 -12.18 -0.10
C VAL A 53 11.64 -13.44 -0.71
N PRO A 54 11.84 -14.64 -0.13
CA PRO A 54 11.29 -15.87 -0.69
C PRO A 54 9.78 -15.96 -0.53
N THR A 55 9.22 -15.34 0.52
CA THR A 55 7.79 -15.28 0.79
C THR A 55 7.49 -14.00 1.54
N VAL A 56 6.53 -13.22 1.04
CA VAL A 56 5.98 -12.07 1.74
C VAL A 56 4.92 -12.57 2.70
N VAL A 57 5.14 -12.35 3.99
CA VAL A 57 4.19 -12.67 5.07
C VAL A 57 3.55 -11.43 5.68
N LEU A 58 4.21 -10.27 5.54
CA LEU A 58 3.74 -9.00 6.06
C LEU A 58 4.02 -7.90 5.05
N ILE A 59 3.02 -7.06 4.82
CA ILE A 59 3.13 -5.82 4.04
C ILE A 59 2.71 -4.67 4.95
N GLU A 60 3.61 -3.72 5.15
CA GLU A 60 3.32 -2.49 5.89
C GLU A 60 3.48 -1.28 4.98
N LEU A 61 2.59 -0.29 5.16
CA LEU A 61 2.71 1.03 4.55
C LEU A 61 3.19 1.99 5.62
N LYS A 62 4.27 2.74 5.33
CA LYS A 62 4.86 3.67 6.28
C LYS A 62 4.93 5.09 5.72
N ASP A 63 4.80 6.05 6.62
CA ASP A 63 5.04 7.46 6.32
C ASP A 63 6.54 7.81 6.32
N VAL A 64 6.85 9.07 6.03
CA VAL A 64 8.23 9.60 6.02
C VAL A 64 8.92 9.54 7.39
N SER A 65 8.16 9.39 8.47
CA SER A 65 8.64 9.31 9.86
C SER A 65 8.68 7.86 10.37
N ASP A 66 8.54 6.87 9.48
CA ASP A 66 8.50 5.44 9.80
C ASP A 66 7.28 4.97 10.61
N ASN A 67 6.22 5.78 10.71
CA ASN A 67 4.98 5.34 11.36
C ASN A 67 4.21 4.39 10.44
N VAL A 68 3.66 3.32 11.01
CA VAL A 68 2.82 2.36 10.29
C VAL A 68 1.44 2.97 10.04
N ILE A 69 1.13 3.21 8.77
CA ILE A 69 -0.19 3.67 8.30
C ILE A 69 -1.14 2.48 8.19
N SER A 70 -0.63 1.36 7.67
CA SER A 70 -1.41 0.14 7.44
C SER A 70 -0.49 -1.07 7.55
N SER A 71 -1.04 -2.17 8.06
CA SER A 71 -0.37 -3.45 8.21
C SER A 71 -1.28 -4.56 7.71
N ASN A 72 -0.74 -5.45 6.89
CA ASN A 72 -1.50 -6.52 6.26
C ASN A 72 -0.69 -7.81 6.26
N GLU A 73 -1.18 -8.81 7.00
CA GLU A 73 -0.62 -10.15 7.01
C GLU A 73 -1.09 -10.90 5.76
N VAL A 74 -0.13 -11.40 4.99
CA VAL A 74 -0.38 -12.10 3.72
C VAL A 74 0.47 -13.37 3.66
N TYR A 75 0.33 -14.15 2.58
CA TYR A 75 1.24 -15.25 2.32
C TYR A 75 1.44 -15.36 0.80
N VAL A 76 2.52 -14.75 0.31
CA VAL A 76 2.81 -14.66 -1.13
C VAL A 76 4.22 -15.17 -1.40
N PRO A 77 4.37 -16.41 -1.91
CA PRO A 77 5.66 -16.91 -2.37
C PRO A 77 6.13 -16.14 -3.61
N ILE A 78 7.38 -15.66 -3.60
CA ILE A 78 7.98 -14.89 -4.70
C ILE A 78 9.00 -15.77 -5.42
N THR A 79 8.62 -16.28 -6.59
CA THR A 79 9.48 -17.13 -7.45
C THR A 79 9.97 -16.41 -8.70
N ALA A 80 9.35 -15.28 -9.03
CA ALA A 80 9.67 -14.39 -10.14
C ALA A 80 9.28 -12.96 -9.75
N ASP A 81 9.69 -11.97 -10.55
CA ASP A 81 9.29 -10.58 -10.36
C ASP A 81 7.76 -10.48 -10.35
N THR A 82 7.21 -10.02 -9.23
CA THR A 82 5.78 -10.06 -8.96
C THR A 82 5.25 -8.64 -8.81
N ILE A 83 4.26 -8.28 -9.62
CA ILE A 83 3.51 -7.04 -9.43
C ILE A 83 2.43 -7.31 -8.38
N ILE A 84 2.47 -6.57 -7.27
CA ILE A 84 1.42 -6.60 -6.25
C ILE A 84 0.56 -5.36 -6.41
N THR A 85 -0.76 -5.56 -6.41
CA THR A 85 -1.74 -4.46 -6.35
C THR A 85 -2.51 -4.57 -5.04
N GLN A 86 -2.44 -3.52 -4.23
CA GLN A 86 -3.14 -3.40 -2.96
C GLN A 86 -4.21 -2.32 -3.07
N THR A 87 -5.45 -2.66 -2.73
CA THR A 87 -6.55 -1.71 -2.68
C THR A 87 -6.84 -1.32 -1.24
N ILE A 88 -6.75 -0.03 -0.96
CA ILE A 88 -7.13 0.56 0.33
C ILE A 88 -8.50 1.19 0.14
N ARG A 89 -9.45 0.85 1.03
CA ARG A 89 -10.79 1.41 1.02
C ARG A 89 -10.99 2.36 2.18
N VAL A 90 -11.17 3.64 1.88
CA VAL A 90 -11.54 4.65 2.87
C VAL A 90 -13.03 4.49 3.19
N LYS A 91 -13.37 4.47 4.49
CA LYS A 91 -14.75 4.42 4.97
C LYS A 91 -14.93 5.38 6.14
N GLU A 92 -16.13 5.94 6.26
CA GLU A 92 -16.58 6.63 7.49
C GLU A 92 -16.70 5.59 8.62
N GLY A 93 -16.18 5.92 9.80
CA GLY A 93 -16.17 5.07 11.01
C GLY A 93 -17.08 5.62 12.09
#